data_AF-A0A381TQD9-F1
#
_entry.id   AF-A0A381TQD9-F1
#
_cell.length_a   1.000
_cell.length_b   1.000
_cell.length_c   1.000
_cell.angle_alpha   90.00
_cell.angle_beta   90.00
_cell.angle_gamma   90.00
#
_symmetry.space_group_name_H-M   'P 1'
#
loop_
_entity.id
_entity.type
_entity.pdbx_description
1 polymer ?
#
loop_
_entity_poly.entity_id
_entity_poly.type
_entity_poly.pdbx_seq_one_letter_code
_entity_poly.pdbx_strand_id
1 'polypeptide(L)'
;MSLWAAQVWLGLAVAVIGISMHRTGPAFRRHPFGAPVALLGVALMLFRVEEPPQPELGVVAAAIVAAMWLLPALVGSGLVLIGAPLYWRARPAPLLVGWALVAVAWYQYYSTMSVVPADALRWVSTLLGVLLALAVFALCVRTAERMTPQEPETEGLTEKERKYVESVLRRHLEVTDDP
;
A
#
# COMPACT_ATOMS: atom_id res chain seq x y z
N MET A 1 8.98 -7.55 29.69
CA MET A 1 8.44 -6.58 28.71
C MET A 1 6.99 -6.32 29.07
N SER A 2 6.52 -5.07 29.02
CA SER A 2 5.10 -4.77 29.26
C SER A 2 4.23 -5.45 28.20
N LEU A 3 2.99 -5.80 28.57
CA LEU A 3 2.07 -6.49 27.67
C LEU A 3 1.76 -5.63 26.43
N TRP A 4 1.63 -4.31 26.63
CA TRP A 4 1.48 -3.33 25.55
C TRP A 4 2.63 -3.40 24.52
N ALA A 5 3.88 -3.44 25.00
CA ALA A 5 5.04 -3.43 24.11
C ALA A 5 5.10 -4.73 23.32
N ALA A 6 4.81 -5.87 23.98
CA ALA A 6 4.72 -7.16 23.31
C ALA A 6 3.65 -7.17 22.21
N GLN A 7 2.48 -6.58 22.47
CA GLN A 7 1.41 -6.47 21.47
C GLN A 7 1.83 -5.63 20.26
N VAL A 8 2.52 -4.49 20.46
CA VAL A 8 3.00 -3.67 19.35
C VAL A 8 4.08 -4.36 18.54
N TRP A 9 5.05 -5.00 19.19
CA TRP A 9 6.09 -5.75 18.49
C TRP A 9 5.50 -6.91 17.69
N LEU A 10 4.50 -7.59 18.25
CA LEU A 10 3.77 -8.65 17.54
C LEU A 10 2.99 -8.07 16.35
N GLY A 11 2.27 -6.96 16.54
CA GLY A 11 1.60 -6.25 15.44
C GLY A 11 2.57 -5.84 14.34
N LEU A 12 3.76 -5.37 14.70
CA LEU A 12 4.82 -4.97 13.76
C LEU A 12 5.34 -6.16 12.96
N ALA A 13 5.65 -7.26 13.65
CA ALA A 13 6.07 -8.49 13.01
C ALA A 13 5.01 -8.97 12.00
N VAL A 14 3.74 -9.00 12.40
CA VAL A 14 2.64 -9.42 11.51
C VAL A 14 2.46 -8.46 10.33
N ALA A 15 2.56 -7.14 10.55
CA ALA A 15 2.47 -6.15 9.48
C ALA A 15 3.60 -6.32 8.45
N VAL A 16 4.84 -6.49 8.92
CA VAL A 16 6.01 -6.73 8.07
C VAL A 16 5.89 -8.04 7.30
N ILE A 17 5.41 -9.11 7.95
CA ILE A 17 5.13 -10.39 7.30
C ILE A 17 4.10 -10.20 6.17
N GLY A 18 2.99 -9.51 6.44
CA GLY A 18 1.96 -9.24 5.44
C GLY A 18 2.48 -8.46 4.22
N ILE A 19 3.26 -7.40 4.45
CA ILE A 19 3.89 -6.62 3.37
C ILE A 19 4.87 -7.48 2.57
N SER A 20 5.66 -8.31 3.26
CA SER A 20 6.61 -9.22 2.63
C SER A 20 5.90 -10.25 1.76
N MET A 21 4.79 -10.83 2.27
CA MET A 21 3.92 -11.75 1.54
C MET A 21 3.27 -11.11 0.31
N HIS A 22 3.00 -9.79 0.35
CA HIS A 22 2.45 -9.09 -0.81
C HIS A 22 3.46 -8.94 -1.96
N ARG A 23 4.76 -9.03 -1.67
CA ARG A 23 5.84 -8.97 -2.68
C ARG A 23 6.41 -10.32 -3.07
N THR A 24 6.13 -11.40 -2.33
CA THR A 24 6.59 -12.75 -2.68
C THR A 24 5.63 -13.44 -3.63
N GLY A 25 6.16 -13.87 -4.79
CA GLY A 25 5.44 -14.65 -5.79
C GLY A 25 5.61 -14.10 -7.21
N PRO A 26 5.43 -14.94 -8.24
CA PRO A 26 5.52 -14.53 -9.63
C PRO A 26 4.54 -13.38 -9.91
N ALA A 27 4.98 -12.38 -10.71
CA ALA A 27 4.23 -11.15 -10.98
C ALA A 27 2.79 -11.39 -11.47
N PHE A 28 2.55 -12.55 -12.09
CA PHE A 28 1.27 -12.92 -12.68
C PHE A 28 0.29 -13.63 -11.73
N ARG A 29 0.73 -14.08 -10.54
CA ARG A 29 -0.15 -14.71 -9.51
C ARG A 29 0.36 -14.38 -8.10
N ARG A 30 0.21 -13.11 -7.69
CA ARG A 30 0.42 -12.75 -6.29
C ARG A 30 -0.76 -13.22 -5.45
N HIS A 31 -0.46 -13.87 -4.34
CA HIS A 31 -1.50 -14.36 -3.42
C HIS A 31 -2.14 -13.16 -2.69
N PRO A 32 -3.49 -13.05 -2.64
CA PRO A 32 -4.16 -11.85 -2.13
C PRO A 32 -4.05 -11.68 -0.60
N PHE A 33 -3.50 -12.66 0.12
CA PHE A 33 -3.45 -12.64 1.59
C PHE A 33 -2.43 -11.67 2.19
N GLY A 34 -1.46 -11.15 1.43
CA GLY A 34 -0.46 -10.22 2.01
C GLY A 34 -1.10 -8.95 2.59
N ALA A 35 -2.05 -8.34 1.87
CA ALA A 35 -2.75 -7.13 2.30
C ALA A 35 -3.60 -7.31 3.57
N PRO A 36 -4.49 -8.32 3.70
CA PRO A 36 -5.24 -8.52 4.93
C PRO A 36 -4.36 -8.87 6.13
N VAL A 37 -3.26 -9.62 5.94
CA VAL A 37 -2.30 -9.89 7.02
C VAL A 37 -1.59 -8.60 7.46
N ALA A 38 -1.20 -7.74 6.52
CA ALA A 38 -0.59 -6.45 6.85
C ALA A 38 -1.55 -5.56 7.65
N LEU A 39 -2.82 -5.49 7.22
CA LEU A 39 -3.87 -4.73 7.90
C LEU A 39 -4.17 -5.28 9.30
N LEU A 40 -4.15 -6.61 9.48
CA LEU A 40 -4.31 -7.24 10.78
C LEU A 40 -3.17 -6.85 11.74
N GLY A 41 -1.94 -6.80 11.25
CA GLY A 41 -0.78 -6.32 12.03
C GLY A 41 -0.95 -4.87 12.48
N VAL A 42 -1.40 -3.98 11.59
CA VAL A 42 -1.72 -2.59 11.94
C VAL A 42 -2.87 -2.49 12.94
N ALA A 43 -3.94 -3.28 12.75
CA ALA A 43 -5.06 -3.32 13.68
C ALA A 43 -4.62 -3.77 15.09
N LEU A 44 -3.75 -4.77 15.20
CA LEU A 44 -3.18 -5.23 16.46
C LEU A 44 -2.35 -4.15 17.18
N MET A 45 -1.72 -3.24 16.45
CA MET A 45 -1.01 -2.11 17.07
C MET A 45 -1.96 -1.06 17.63
N LEU A 46 -3.08 -0.80 16.93
CA LEU A 46 -4.01 0.28 17.23
C LEU A 46 -5.05 -0.13 18.28
N PHE A 47 -5.61 -1.33 18.19
CA PHE A 47 -6.62 -1.85 19.12
C PHE A 47 -5.95 -2.63 20.24
N ARG A 48 -5.76 -1.98 21.39
CA ARG A 48 -4.95 -2.52 22.50
C ARG A 48 -5.77 -2.96 23.70
N VAL A 49 -5.22 -3.96 24.38
CA VAL A 49 -5.76 -4.49 25.65
C VAL A 49 -5.38 -3.60 26.84
N GLU A 50 -4.25 -2.89 26.74
CA GLU A 50 -3.71 -2.04 27.81
C GLU A 50 -3.30 -0.68 27.26
N GLU A 51 -3.57 0.37 28.04
CA GLU A 51 -3.20 1.74 27.69
C GLU A 51 -1.68 1.93 27.79
N PRO A 52 -1.04 2.52 26.76
CA PRO A 52 0.39 2.81 26.83
C PRO A 52 0.68 3.90 27.89
N PRO A 53 1.91 3.93 28.42
CA PRO A 53 2.37 5.07 29.20
C PRO A 53 2.38 6.37 28.35
N GLN A 54 2.45 7.51 29.03
CA GLN A 54 2.75 8.78 28.37
C GLN A 54 4.25 8.86 28.10
N PRO A 55 4.71 9.33 26.92
CA PRO A 55 3.98 10.10 25.91
C PRO A 55 3.30 9.30 24.77
N GLU A 56 3.50 7.99 24.69
CA GLU A 56 3.06 7.14 23.57
C GLU A 56 1.54 7.10 23.41
N LEU A 57 0.80 7.27 24.51
CA LEU A 57 -0.66 7.41 24.51
C LEU A 57 -1.14 8.50 23.56
N GLY A 58 -0.47 9.66 23.54
CA GLY A 58 -0.85 10.78 22.67
C GLY A 58 -0.70 10.45 21.18
N VAL A 59 0.37 9.74 20.82
CA VAL A 59 0.63 9.29 19.44
C VAL A 59 -0.44 8.30 18.99
N VAL A 60 -0.81 7.37 19.87
CA VAL A 60 -1.80 6.33 19.55
C VAL A 60 -3.20 6.90 19.42
N ALA A 61 -3.59 7.80 20.34
CA ALA A 61 -4.86 8.50 20.25
C ALA A 61 -4.94 9.33 18.95
N ALA A 62 -3.88 10.07 18.61
CA ALA A 62 -3.81 10.82 17.36
C ALA A 62 -3.89 9.91 16.12
N ALA A 63 -3.24 8.74 16.15
CA ALA A 63 -3.29 7.77 15.06
C ALA A 63 -4.70 7.18 14.87
N ILE A 64 -5.42 6.88 15.96
CA ILE A 64 -6.81 6.39 15.91
C ILE A 64 -7.73 7.47 15.32
N VAL A 65 -7.62 8.72 15.78
CA VAL A 65 -8.39 9.85 15.24
C VAL A 65 -8.07 10.07 13.76
N ALA A 66 -6.80 9.95 13.37
CA ALA A 66 -6.39 10.07 11.98
C ALA A 66 -6.95 8.94 11.10
N ALA A 67 -6.96 7.70 11.62
CA ALA A 67 -7.47 6.53 10.90
C ALA A 67 -8.96 6.68 10.53
N MET A 68 -9.75 7.40 11.33
CA MET A 68 -11.17 7.61 11.06
C MET A 68 -11.41 8.24 9.68
N TRP A 69 -10.66 9.29 9.31
CA TRP A 69 -10.79 9.93 8.00
C TRP A 69 -9.84 9.34 6.95
N LEU A 70 -8.67 8.81 7.35
CA LEU A 70 -7.68 8.29 6.41
C LEU A 70 -8.13 6.98 5.75
N LEU A 71 -8.78 6.07 6.48
CA LEU A 71 -9.29 4.82 5.93
C LEU A 71 -10.34 5.03 4.82
N PRO A 72 -11.43 5.80 5.03
CA PRO A 72 -12.37 6.07 3.96
C PRO A 72 -11.74 6.85 2.80
N ALA A 73 -10.75 7.72 3.04
CA ALA A 73 -10.02 8.39 1.95
C ALA A 73 -9.23 7.41 1.07
N LEU A 74 -8.50 6.47 1.68
CA LEU A 74 -7.71 5.47 0.96
C LEU A 74 -8.60 4.48 0.20
N VAL A 75 -9.63 3.94 0.87
CA VAL A 75 -10.58 3.01 0.24
C VAL A 75 -11.37 3.71 -0.86
N GLY A 76 -11.83 4.94 -0.61
CA GLY A 76 -12.55 5.76 -1.58
C GLY A 76 -11.69 6.03 -2.82
N SER A 77 -10.45 6.46 -2.63
CA SER A 77 -9.50 6.70 -3.73
C SER A 77 -9.23 5.43 -4.53
N GLY A 78 -9.03 4.29 -3.86
CA GLY A 78 -8.84 3.00 -4.52
C GLY A 78 -10.05 2.60 -5.38
N LEU A 79 -11.27 2.79 -4.87
CA LEU A 79 -12.50 2.51 -5.61
C LEU A 79 -12.70 3.46 -6.80
N VAL A 80 -12.35 4.74 -6.67
CA VAL A 80 -12.35 5.69 -7.79
C VAL A 80 -11.40 5.23 -8.89
N LEU A 81 -10.17 4.81 -8.53
CA LEU A 81 -9.19 4.29 -9.50
C LEU A 81 -9.66 3.00 -10.19
N ILE A 82 -10.28 2.08 -9.45
CA ILE A 82 -10.86 0.84 -10.01
C ILE A 82 -12.07 1.13 -10.91
N GLY A 83 -12.86 2.14 -10.57
CA GLY A 83 -14.05 2.55 -11.31
C GLY A 83 -13.74 3.38 -12.56
N ALA A 84 -12.58 4.04 -12.60
CA ALA A 84 -12.18 4.93 -13.67
C ALA A 84 -11.98 4.18 -15.01
N PRO A 85 -12.35 4.79 -16.14
CA PRO A 85 -12.20 4.18 -17.46
C PRO A 85 -10.73 4.25 -17.92
N LEU A 86 -9.91 3.27 -17.54
CA LEU A 86 -8.52 3.20 -18.02
C LEU A 86 -8.41 2.62 -19.44
N TYR A 87 -9.36 1.76 -19.83
CA TYR A 87 -9.44 1.14 -21.16
C TYR A 87 -10.91 0.99 -21.57
N TRP A 88 -11.56 2.14 -21.82
CA TRP A 88 -12.91 2.26 -22.42
C TRP A 88 -14.13 1.89 -21.55
N ARG A 89 -14.04 0.98 -20.58
CA ARG A 89 -15.21 0.57 -19.75
C ARG A 89 -15.13 1.11 -18.32
N ALA A 90 -15.87 2.18 -18.05
CA ALA A 90 -16.08 2.66 -16.68
C ALA A 90 -16.95 1.66 -15.89
N ARG A 91 -16.67 1.51 -14.60
CA ARG A 91 -17.56 0.81 -13.66
C ARG A 91 -18.21 1.86 -12.76
N PRO A 92 -19.48 2.25 -13.03
CA PRO A 92 -20.09 3.40 -12.34
C PRO A 92 -20.35 3.12 -10.85
N ALA A 93 -20.65 1.87 -10.48
CA ALA A 93 -20.90 1.50 -9.09
C ALA A 93 -19.69 1.75 -8.16
N PRO A 94 -18.48 1.21 -8.41
CA PRO A 94 -17.31 1.53 -7.58
C PRO A 94 -16.92 3.01 -7.65
N LEU A 95 -17.15 3.68 -8.79
CA LEU A 95 -16.87 5.12 -8.92
C LEU A 95 -17.75 5.96 -7.96
N LEU A 96 -19.05 5.70 -7.92
CA LEU A 96 -19.99 6.41 -7.03
C LEU A 96 -19.69 6.13 -5.55
N VAL A 97 -19.47 4.86 -5.20
CA VAL A 97 -19.11 4.47 -3.82
C VAL A 97 -17.77 5.10 -3.41
N GLY A 98 -16.80 5.12 -4.32
CA GLY A 98 -15.49 5.73 -4.10
C GLY A 98 -15.61 7.22 -3.77
N TRP A 99 -16.35 7.98 -4.58
CA TRP A 99 -16.60 9.40 -4.32
C TRP A 99 -17.38 9.67 -3.04
N ALA A 100 -18.38 8.84 -2.71
CA ALA A 100 -19.10 8.95 -1.45
C ALA A 100 -18.18 8.78 -0.24
N LEU A 101 -17.26 7.80 -0.27
CA LEU A 101 -16.27 7.59 0.78
C LEU A 101 -15.27 8.75 0.89
N VAL A 102 -14.82 9.30 -0.24
CA VAL A 102 -13.97 10.51 -0.23
C VAL A 102 -14.70 11.68 0.42
N ALA A 103 -15.98 11.88 0.11
CA ALA A 103 -16.79 12.94 0.72
C ALA A 103 -16.94 12.74 2.25
N VAL A 104 -17.18 11.50 2.70
CA VAL A 104 -17.24 11.15 4.13
C VAL A 104 -15.91 11.44 4.82
N ALA A 105 -14.79 11.09 4.19
CA ALA A 105 -13.46 11.36 4.72
C ALA A 105 -13.21 12.86 4.93
N TRP A 106 -13.56 13.68 3.94
CA TRP A 106 -13.47 15.13 4.03
C TRP A 106 -14.36 15.70 5.14
N TYR A 107 -15.61 15.23 5.23
CA TYR A 107 -16.52 15.65 6.29
C TYR A 107 -15.94 15.37 7.69
N GLN A 108 -15.41 14.17 7.91
CA GLN A 108 -14.79 13.78 9.19
C GLN A 108 -13.50 14.55 9.49
N TYR A 109 -12.70 14.84 8.47
CA TYR A 109 -11.51 15.66 8.62
C TYR A 109 -11.88 17.09 9.07
N TYR A 110 -12.82 17.73 8.37
CA TYR A 110 -13.28 19.07 8.70
C TYR A 110 -13.97 19.16 10.06
N SER A 111 -14.75 18.14 10.46
CA SER A 111 -15.41 18.14 11.78
C SER A 111 -14.42 18.11 12.95
N THR A 112 -13.20 17.65 12.71
CA THR A 112 -12.15 17.50 13.74
C THR A 112 -11.09 18.61 13.66
N MET A 113 -11.13 19.42 12.60
CA MET A 113 -10.14 20.46 12.34
C MET A 113 -10.39 21.69 13.21
N SER A 114 -9.53 21.91 14.21
CA SER A 114 -9.45 23.19 14.93
C SER A 114 -8.43 24.10 14.26
N VAL A 115 -8.85 25.31 13.85
CA VAL A 115 -7.97 26.28 13.20
C VAL A 115 -7.42 27.24 14.26
N VAL A 116 -6.41 26.80 15.01
CA VAL A 116 -5.69 27.65 15.97
C VAL A 116 -4.33 28.04 15.37
N PRO A 117 -3.92 29.32 15.39
CA PRO A 117 -2.64 29.75 14.80
C PRO A 117 -1.41 29.04 15.38
N ALA A 118 -1.48 28.62 16.66
CA ALA A 118 -0.43 27.85 17.32
C ALA A 118 -0.21 26.47 16.70
N ASP A 119 -1.22 25.90 16.04
CA ASP A 119 -1.08 24.61 15.36
C ASP A 119 -0.32 24.75 14.03
N ALA A 120 -0.22 25.95 13.43
CA ALA A 120 0.53 26.17 12.18
C ALA A 120 1.98 25.65 12.27
N LEU A 121 2.65 25.89 13.39
CA LEU A 121 4.01 25.40 13.62
C LEU A 121 4.05 23.87 13.74
N ARG A 122 3.03 23.26 14.35
CA ARG A 122 2.89 21.80 14.42
C ARG A 122 2.69 21.22 13.03
N TRP A 123 1.80 21.80 12.21
CA TRP A 123 1.59 21.36 10.83
C TRP A 123 2.88 21.40 10.01
N VAL A 124 3.67 22.47 10.11
CA VAL A 124 4.96 22.59 9.44
C VAL A 124 5.96 21.54 9.94
N SER A 125 6.02 21.33 11.25
CA SER A 125 6.89 20.31 11.85
C SER A 125 6.50 18.90 11.41
N THR A 126 5.20 18.57 11.39
CA THR A 126 4.69 17.29 10.91
C THR A 126 5.02 17.09 9.43
N LEU A 127 4.84 18.12 8.60
CA LEU A 127 5.13 18.07 7.17
C LEU A 127 6.63 17.85 6.91
N LEU A 128 7.50 18.52 7.67
CA LEU A 128 8.95 18.27 7.65
C LEU A 128 9.29 16.84 8.06
N GLY A 129 8.64 16.31 9.10
CA GLY A 129 8.82 14.92 9.54
C GLY A 129 8.44 13.92 8.46
N VAL A 130 7.31 14.13 7.77
CA VAL A 130 6.87 13.30 6.63
C VAL A 130 7.87 13.36 5.48
N LEU A 131 8.32 14.55 5.10
CA LEU A 131 9.32 14.72 4.04
C LEU A 131 10.65 14.03 4.40
N LEU A 132 11.10 14.15 5.64
CA LEU A 132 12.30 13.48 6.13
C LEU A 132 12.15 11.96 6.06
N ALA A 133 11.02 11.41 6.51
CA ALA A 133 10.76 9.97 6.45
C ALA A 133 10.78 9.45 5.00
N LEU A 134 10.16 10.18 4.06
CA LEU A 134 10.19 9.85 2.64
C LEU A 134 11.61 9.92 2.06
N ALA A 135 12.39 10.93 2.45
CA ALA A 135 13.77 11.08 2.01
C ALA A 135 14.66 9.92 2.49
N VAL A 136 14.53 9.53 3.77
CA VAL A 136 15.23 8.37 4.34
C VAL A 136 14.82 7.09 3.61
N PHE A 137 13.53 6.87 3.38
CA PHE A 137 13.05 5.71 2.64
C PHE A 137 13.62 5.64 1.22
N ALA A 138 13.61 6.76 0.48
CA ALA A 138 14.19 6.84 -0.86
C ALA A 138 15.71 6.55 -0.85
N LEU A 139 16.43 7.03 0.17
CA LEU A 139 17.84 6.73 0.39
C LEU A 139 18.07 5.23 0.64
N CYS A 140 17.23 4.59 1.46
CA CYS A 140 17.29 3.16 1.71
C CYS A 140 17.07 2.35 0.42
N VAL A 141 16.02 2.68 -0.35
CA VAL A 141 15.73 2.01 -1.63
C VAL A 141 16.91 2.18 -2.59
N ARG A 142 17.40 3.40 -2.77
CA ARG A 142 18.54 3.68 -3.64
C ARG A 142 19.80 2.92 -3.23
N THR A 143 20.04 2.80 -1.93
CA THR A 143 21.18 2.04 -1.41
C THR A 143 21.01 0.54 -1.65
N ALA A 144 19.81 0.01 -1.42
CA ALA A 144 19.50 -1.40 -1.67
C ALA A 144 19.63 -1.75 -3.16
N GLU A 145 19.13 -0.91 -4.06
CA GLU A 145 19.27 -1.09 -5.51
C GLU A 145 20.74 -1.07 -5.93
N ARG A 146 21.55 -0.15 -5.39
CA ARG A 146 22.99 -0.08 -5.67
C ARG A 146 23.78 -1.30 -5.19
N MET A 147 23.33 -1.95 -4.12
CA MET A 147 23.97 -3.15 -3.58
C MET A 147 23.53 -4.43 -4.30
N THR A 148 22.43 -4.38 -5.05
CA THR A 148 21.94 -5.54 -5.79
C THR A 148 22.78 -5.67 -7.08
N PRO A 149 23.48 -6.80 -7.30
CA PRO A 149 24.20 -7.03 -8.55
C PRO A 149 23.24 -6.92 -9.73
N GLN A 150 23.64 -6.21 -10.79
CA GLN A 150 22.87 -6.22 -12.02
C GLN A 150 22.85 -7.66 -12.55
N GLU A 151 21.65 -8.21 -12.75
CA GLU A 151 21.52 -9.47 -13.47
C GLU A 151 22.14 -9.28 -14.86
N PRO A 152 22.97 -10.23 -15.33
CA PRO A 152 23.52 -10.16 -16.67
C PRO A 152 22.37 -10.05 -17.67
N GLU A 153 22.57 -9.22 -18.70
CA GLU A 153 21.62 -9.09 -19.79
C GLU A 153 21.24 -10.50 -20.27
N THR A 154 19.94 -10.80 -20.27
CA THR A 154 19.47 -12.12 -20.68
C THR A 154 19.94 -12.37 -22.11
N GLU A 155 20.69 -13.46 -22.33
CA GLU A 155 21.14 -13.82 -23.67
C GLU A 155 19.92 -13.91 -24.60
N GLY A 156 20.09 -13.41 -25.83
CA GLY A 156 19.05 -13.53 -26.85
C GLY A 156 18.70 -15.00 -27.09
N LEU A 157 17.47 -15.24 -27.57
CA LEU A 157 17.02 -16.61 -27.86
C LEU A 157 18.04 -17.33 -28.73
N THR A 158 18.45 -18.51 -28.27
CA THR A 158 19.27 -19.38 -29.10
C THR A 158 18.49 -19.80 -30.35
N GLU A 159 19.19 -20.18 -31.42
CA GLU A 159 18.54 -20.55 -32.68
C GLU A 159 17.54 -21.71 -32.53
N LYS A 160 17.77 -22.60 -31.55
CA LYS A 160 16.83 -23.67 -31.18
C LYS A 160 15.57 -23.13 -30.51
N GLU A 161 15.72 -22.24 -29.54
CA GLU A 161 14.58 -21.63 -28.84
C GLU A 161 13.79 -20.72 -29.77
N ARG A 162 14.45 -19.99 -30.66
CA ARG A 162 13.80 -19.18 -31.69
C ARG A 162 12.92 -20.03 -32.60
N LYS A 163 13.46 -21.13 -33.14
CA LYS A 163 12.67 -22.08 -33.97
C LYS A 163 11.53 -22.72 -33.18
N TYR A 164 11.75 -23.02 -31.90
CA TYR A 164 10.69 -23.55 -31.03
C TYR A 164 9.58 -22.53 -30.81
N VAL A 165 9.91 -21.29 -30.41
CA VAL A 165 8.95 -20.20 -30.21
C VAL A 165 8.22 -19.86 -31.50
N GLU A 166 8.91 -19.82 -32.64
CA GLU A 166 8.30 -19.64 -33.96
C GLU A 166 7.31 -20.76 -34.28
N SER A 167 7.64 -22.02 -33.99
CA SER A 167 6.73 -23.15 -34.19
C SER A 167 5.50 -23.09 -33.29
N VAL A 168 5.65 -22.62 -32.05
CA VAL A 168 4.55 -22.46 -31.09
C VAL A 168 3.63 -21.31 -31.49
N LEU A 169 4.21 -20.16 -31.86
CA LEU A 169 3.46 -19.00 -32.34
C LEU A 169 2.69 -19.34 -33.61
N ARG A 170 3.34 -19.99 -34.57
CA ARG A 170 2.71 -20.40 -35.83
C ARG A 170 1.54 -21.35 -35.59
N ARG A 171 1.69 -22.33 -34.70
CA ARG A 171 0.61 -23.25 -34.32
C ARG A 171 -0.57 -22.56 -33.63
N HIS A 172 -0.35 -21.50 -32.86
CA HIS A 172 -1.45 -20.80 -32.16
C HIS A 172 -2.08 -19.69 -32.99
N LEU A 173 -1.34 -19.08 -33.92
CA LEU A 173 -1.83 -18.04 -34.81
C LEU A 173 -2.56 -18.63 -36.03
N GLU A 174 -2.07 -19.73 -36.61
CA GLU A 174 -2.75 -20.41 -37.74
C GLU A 174 -4.08 -21.07 -37.32
N VAL A 175 -4.31 -21.32 -36.02
CA VAL A 175 -5.61 -21.82 -35.50
C VAL A 175 -6.69 -20.72 -35.48
N THR A 176 -6.33 -19.46 -35.74
CA THR A 176 -7.28 -18.34 -35.80
C THR A 176 -7.81 -18.05 -37.21
N ASP A 177 -7.37 -18.80 -38.22
CA ASP A 177 -7.73 -18.60 -39.64
C ASP A 177 -8.74 -19.63 -40.19
N ASP A 178 -9.49 -20.34 -39.33
CA ASP A 178 -10.68 -21.09 -39.77
C ASP A 178 -11.96 -20.25 -39.52
N PRO A 179 -12.81 -20.03 -40.55
CA PRO A 179 -14.01 -19.19 -40.51
C PRO A 179 -15.16 -19.74 -39.64
#